data_AF-A0A087LWT7-F1
#
_entry.id   AF-A0A087LWT7-F1
#
_cell.length_a   1.000
_cell.length_b   1.000
_cell.length_c   1.000
_cell.angle_alpha   90.00
_cell.angle_beta   90.00
_cell.angle_gamma   90.00
#
_symmetry.space_group_name_H-M   'P 1'
#
loop_
_entity.id
_entity.type
_entity.pdbx_description
1 polymer ?
#
loop_
_entity_poly.entity_id
_entity_poly.type
_entity_poly.pdbx_seq_one_letter_code
_entity_poly.pdbx_strand_id
1 'polypeptide(L)'
;AVARVAGIMGAKKTSDIIPLCHPIPLTKVSVEIEGENETTILIRTVAETTGQTGVEMEALTAATTAALTLYDMAKALDRAMVISDIRLVEKSGGKSGDYRRES
;
A
#
# COMPACT_ATOMS: atom_id res chain seq x y z
N ALA A 1 8.68 6.91 10.67
CA ALA A 1 7.60 7.92 10.64
C ALA A 1 7.32 8.41 9.22
N VAL A 2 8.34 8.88 8.48
CA VAL A 2 8.23 9.42 7.11
C VAL A 2 7.56 8.44 6.14
N ALA A 3 8.01 7.18 6.06
CA ALA A 3 7.43 6.18 5.16
C ALA A 3 5.92 5.92 5.38
N ARG A 4 5.44 5.99 6.63
CA ARG A 4 3.99 5.88 6.92
C ARG A 4 3.20 7.05 6.34
N VAL A 5 3.73 8.27 6.49
CA VAL A 5 3.10 9.47 5.91
C VAL A 5 3.09 9.37 4.39
N ALA A 6 4.20 8.94 3.80
CA ALA A 6 4.29 8.73 2.36
C ALA A 6 3.28 7.70 1.85
N GLY A 7 3.11 6.57 2.54
CA GLY A 7 2.08 5.58 2.20
C GLY A 7 0.65 6.15 2.27
N ILE A 8 0.33 6.92 3.32
CA ILE A 8 -0.99 7.57 3.44
C ILE A 8 -1.22 8.60 2.32
N MET A 9 -0.20 9.38 1.98
CA MET A 9 -0.27 10.33 0.87
C MET A 9 -0.41 9.63 -0.48
N GLY A 10 0.34 8.54 -0.70
CA GLY A 10 0.26 7.71 -1.90
C GLY A 10 -1.15 7.16 -2.11
N ALA A 11 -1.77 6.61 -1.07
CA ALA A 11 -3.16 6.13 -1.13
C ALA A 11 -4.13 7.21 -1.63
N LYS A 12 -4.04 8.42 -1.07
CA LYS A 12 -4.90 9.56 -1.44
C LYS A 12 -4.61 10.13 -2.82
N LYS A 13 -3.47 9.76 -3.42
CA LYS A 13 -3.00 10.21 -4.73
C LYS A 13 -3.10 9.13 -5.79
N THR A 14 -3.73 7.99 -5.49
CA THR A 14 -3.84 6.85 -6.40
C THR A 14 -4.44 7.22 -7.77
N SER A 15 -5.53 7.98 -7.80
CA SER A 15 -6.17 8.41 -9.06
C SER A 15 -5.35 9.43 -9.86
N ASP A 16 -4.42 10.14 -9.22
CA ASP A 16 -3.50 11.06 -9.91
C ASP A 16 -2.37 10.28 -10.61
N ILE A 17 -2.08 9.06 -10.16
CA ILE A 17 -0.96 8.23 -10.62
C ILE A 17 -1.42 7.12 -11.58
N ILE A 18 -2.56 6.47 -11.29
CA ILE A 18 -3.07 5.33 -12.06
C ILE A 18 -4.17 5.83 -13.01
N PRO A 19 -3.94 5.86 -14.34
CA PRO A 19 -4.78 6.61 -15.29
C PRO A 19 -6.27 6.25 -15.33
N LEU A 20 -6.64 5.02 -14.96
CA LEU A 20 -8.01 4.52 -15.00
C LEU A 20 -8.63 4.32 -13.60
N CYS A 21 -7.93 4.75 -12.55
CA CYS A 21 -8.50 4.76 -11.21
C CYS A 21 -9.49 5.93 -11.06
N HIS A 22 -10.61 5.64 -10.42
CA HIS A 22 -11.58 6.67 -10.06
C HIS A 22 -11.06 7.45 -8.83
N PRO A 23 -11.35 8.75 -8.71
CA PRO A 23 -11.18 9.44 -7.45
C PRO A 23 -12.14 8.85 -6.39
N ILE A 24 -11.59 8.32 -5.29
CA ILE A 24 -12.36 7.67 -4.23
C ILE A 24 -12.22 8.44 -2.91
N PRO A 25 -13.32 8.78 -2.22
CA PRO A 25 -13.25 9.31 -0.85
C PRO A 25 -12.86 8.18 0.11
N LEU A 26 -11.60 8.17 0.52
CA LEU A 26 -11.09 7.20 1.51
C LEU A 26 -11.55 7.60 2.91
N THR A 27 -12.16 6.65 3.63
CA THR A 27 -12.58 6.84 5.03
C THR A 27 -11.45 6.50 6.00
N LYS A 28 -10.55 5.59 5.62
CA LYS A 28 -9.39 5.20 6.40
C LYS A 28 -8.25 4.75 5.50
N VAL A 29 -7.03 5.06 5.94
CA VAL A 29 -5.78 4.50 5.42
C VAL A 29 -4.88 4.19 6.61
N SER A 30 -4.44 2.94 6.76
CA SER A 30 -3.42 2.55 7.73
C SER A 30 -2.19 2.00 7.01
N VAL A 31 -1.02 2.26 7.61
CA VAL A 31 0.27 1.78 7.12
C VAL A 31 1.06 1.30 8.34
N GLU A 32 1.22 -0.01 8.42
CA GLU A 32 2.01 -0.71 9.43
C GLU A 32 3.33 -1.13 8.80
N ILE A 33 4.43 -0.88 9.51
CA ILE A 33 5.78 -1.17 9.06
C ILE A 33 6.50 -1.82 10.23
N GLU A 34 6.97 -3.03 10.03
CA GLU A 34 7.64 -3.84 11.04
C GLU A 34 8.78 -4.65 10.44
N GLY A 35 9.79 -5.00 11.25
CA GLY A 35 10.81 -5.95 10.83
C GLY A 35 10.23 -7.36 10.92
N GLU A 36 10.19 -8.08 9.81
CA GLU A 36 9.76 -9.48 9.77
C GLU A 36 10.88 -10.41 10.25
N ASN A 37 12.12 -10.06 9.90
CA ASN A 37 13.35 -10.71 10.36
C ASN A 37 14.53 -9.74 10.25
N GLU A 38 15.77 -10.21 10.44
CA GLU A 38 16.97 -9.37 10.42
C GLU A 38 17.21 -8.63 9.10
N THR A 39 16.66 -9.15 7.99
CA THR A 39 16.91 -8.65 6.63
C THR A 39 15.65 -8.17 5.91
N THR A 40 14.46 -8.41 6.47
CA THR A 40 13.18 -8.15 5.80
C THR A 40 12.33 -7.18 6.61
N ILE A 41 11.83 -6.15 5.94
CA ILE A 41 10.81 -5.24 6.46
C ILE A 41 9.49 -5.59 5.79
N LEU A 42 8.46 -5.84 6.60
CA LEU A 42 7.11 -6.04 6.14
C LEU A 42 6.32 -4.74 6.21
N ILE A 43 5.62 -4.41 5.13
CA ILE A 43 4.70 -3.29 5.05
C ILE A 43 3.29 -3.85 4.85
N ARG A 44 2.39 -3.58 5.79
CA ARG A 44 0.96 -3.89 5.66
C ARG A 44 0.17 -2.60 5.54
N THR A 45 -0.72 -2.55 4.57
CA THR A 45 -1.55 -1.36 4.33
C THR A 45 -3.00 -1.75 4.20
N VAL A 46 -3.88 -0.95 4.79
CA VAL A 46 -5.33 -1.09 4.67
C VAL A 46 -5.90 0.23 4.17
N ALA A 47 -6.78 0.15 3.18
CA ALA A 47 -7.59 1.27 2.71
C ALA A 47 -9.07 0.89 2.86
N GLU A 48 -9.91 1.85 3.25
CA GLU A 48 -11.35 1.66 3.39
C GLU A 48 -12.08 2.83 2.69
N THR A 49 -13.26 2.52 2.14
CA THR A 49 -14.17 3.51 1.56
C THR A 49 -15.62 3.06 1.74
N THR A 50 -16.55 4.01 1.58
CA THR A 50 -17.98 3.77 1.38
C THR A 50 -18.42 4.03 -0.07
N GLY A 51 -17.46 4.18 -0.99
CA GLY A 51 -17.70 4.40 -2.43
C GLY A 51 -18.19 3.16 -3.19
N GLN A 52 -18.50 3.35 -4.48
CA GLN A 52 -19.07 2.30 -5.34
C GLN A 52 -18.02 1.38 -5.98
N THR A 53 -16.74 1.73 -5.88
CA THR A 53 -15.62 0.93 -6.40
C THR A 53 -14.72 0.50 -5.24
N GLY A 54 -14.05 -0.63 -5.41
CA GLY A 54 -13.06 -1.12 -4.44
C GLY A 54 -11.84 -0.22 -4.34
N VAL A 55 -11.04 -0.45 -3.29
CA VAL A 55 -9.85 0.33 -2.92
C VAL A 55 -8.56 -0.50 -2.95
N GLU A 56 -8.54 -1.54 -3.79
CA GLU A 56 -7.36 -2.40 -3.97
C GLU A 56 -6.15 -1.58 -4.40
N MET A 57 -6.36 -0.62 -5.32
CA MET A 57 -5.29 0.20 -5.87
C MET A 57 -4.76 1.21 -4.85
N GLU A 58 -5.61 1.74 -3.98
CA GLU A 58 -5.22 2.65 -2.91
C GLU A 58 -4.36 1.94 -1.86
N ALA A 59 -4.71 0.71 -1.49
CA ALA A 59 -3.90 -0.12 -0.61
C ALA A 59 -2.53 -0.44 -1.25
N LEU A 60 -2.51 -0.90 -2.51
CA LEU A 60 -1.27 -1.25 -3.21
C LEU A 60 -0.36 -0.02 -3.43
N THR A 61 -0.94 1.12 -3.75
CA THR A 61 -0.20 2.39 -3.92
C THR A 61 0.38 2.86 -2.59
N ALA A 62 -0.35 2.71 -1.48
CA ALA A 62 0.15 3.01 -0.14
C ALA A 62 1.39 2.17 0.19
N ALA A 63 1.32 0.85 -0.02
CA ALA A 63 2.44 -0.05 0.24
C ALA A 63 3.66 0.30 -0.63
N THR A 64 3.43 0.53 -1.92
CA THR A 64 4.48 0.89 -2.89
C THR A 64 5.17 2.19 -2.50
N THR A 65 4.40 3.23 -2.17
CA THR A 65 4.95 4.54 -1.83
C THR A 65 5.72 4.50 -0.50
N ALA A 66 5.22 3.73 0.48
CA ALA A 66 5.95 3.50 1.72
C ALA A 66 7.26 2.74 1.48
N ALA A 67 7.25 1.70 0.65
CA ALA A 67 8.44 0.93 0.29
C ALA A 67 9.49 1.77 -0.44
N LEU A 68 9.08 2.55 -1.45
CA LEU A 68 9.96 3.48 -2.16
C LEU A 68 10.56 4.52 -1.22
N THR A 69 9.79 4.99 -0.23
CA THR A 69 10.29 5.93 0.77
C THR A 69 11.31 5.29 1.70
N LEU A 70 11.09 4.04 2.14
CA LEU A 70 12.10 3.31 2.91
C LEU A 70 13.38 3.09 2.09
N TYR A 71 13.24 2.71 0.83
CA TYR A 71 14.38 2.60 -0.08
C TYR A 71 15.13 3.93 -0.17
N ASP A 72 14.43 5.03 -0.43
CA ASP A 72 15.03 6.36 -0.52
C ASP A 72 15.80 6.75 0.76
N MET A 73 15.25 6.44 1.93
CA MET A 73 15.88 6.70 3.22
C MET A 73 17.12 5.83 3.50
N ALA A 74 17.16 4.60 3.00
CA ALA A 74 18.20 3.63 3.31
C ALA A 74 19.20 3.35 2.16
N LYS A 75 18.97 3.84 0.95
CA LYS A 75 19.81 3.59 -0.25
C LYS A 75 21.28 4.02 -0.10
N ALA A 76 21.59 4.88 0.88
CA ALA A 76 22.96 5.26 1.18
C ALA A 76 23.72 4.17 1.94
N LEU A 77 23.00 3.31 2.67
CA LEU A 77 23.55 2.18 3.44
C LEU A 77 23.65 0.93 2.58
N ASP A 78 22.59 0.63 1.83
CA ASP A 78 22.55 -0.52 0.93
C ASP A 78 21.74 -0.19 -0.33
N ARG A 79 22.36 -0.27 -1.50
CA ARG A 79 21.70 -0.03 -2.80
C ARG A 79 21.09 -1.30 -3.39
N ALA A 80 21.47 -2.47 -2.87
CA ALA A 80 21.02 -3.77 -3.35
C ALA A 80 19.66 -4.18 -2.76
N MET A 81 19.07 -3.37 -1.86
CA MET A 81 17.72 -3.60 -1.34
C MET A 81 16.72 -3.88 -2.47
N VAL A 82 15.83 -4.84 -2.25
CA VAL A 82 14.80 -5.22 -3.21
C VAL A 82 13.44 -4.90 -2.61
N ILE A 83 12.59 -4.25 -3.41
CA ILE A 83 11.16 -4.14 -3.13
C ILE A 83 10.48 -5.31 -3.83
N SER A 84 9.92 -6.26 -3.08
CA SER A 84 9.25 -7.45 -3.60
C SER A 84 7.85 -7.61 -3.03
N ASP A 85 7.12 -8.60 -3.56
CA ASP A 85 5.86 -9.11 -2.98
C ASP A 85 4.77 -8.06 -2.75
N ILE A 86 4.74 -7.00 -3.56
CA ILE A 86 3.62 -6.04 -3.59
C ILE A 86 2.39 -6.77 -4.13
N ARG A 87 1.45 -7.09 -3.24
CA ARG A 87 0.30 -7.93 -3.57
C ARG A 87 -0.89 -7.65 -2.66
N LEU A 88 -2.08 -7.85 -3.21
CA LEU A 88 -3.33 -7.79 -2.45
C LEU A 88 -3.46 -9.07 -1.60
N VAL A 89 -3.67 -8.90 -0.30
CA VAL A 89 -3.84 -10.02 0.66
C VAL A 89 -5.32 -10.35 0.86
N GLU A 90 -6.15 -9.31 1.02
CA GLU A 90 -7.57 -9.43 1.27
C GLU A 90 -8.30 -8.22 0.67
N LYS A 91 -9.53 -8.43 0.25
CA LYS A 91 -10.51 -7.39 -0.10
C LYS A 91 -11.87 -7.88 0.38
N SER A 92 -12.64 -7.00 0.99
CA SER A 92 -14.04 -7.28 1.32
C SER A 92 -14.99 -6.27 0.65
N GLY A 93 -16.22 -6.71 0.41
CA GLY A 93 -17.28 -5.89 -0.19
C GLY A 93 -17.22 -5.70 -1.70
N GLY A 94 -18.26 -5.05 -2.22
CA GLY A 94 -18.51 -4.92 -3.66
C GLY A 94 -19.15 -6.16 -4.29
N LYS A 95 -19.50 -6.05 -5.58
CA LYS A 95 -20.23 -7.12 -6.31
C LYS A 95 -19.43 -8.42 -6.45
N SER A 96 -18.09 -8.33 -6.48
CA SER A 96 -17.20 -9.49 -6.60
C SER A 96 -17.16 -10.36 -5.35
N GLY A 97 -17.73 -9.90 -4.23
CA GLY A 97 -17.59 -10.54 -2.93
C GLY A 97 -16.18 -10.38 -2.35
N ASP A 98 -15.98 -11.10 -1.25
CA ASP A 98 -14.74 -11.07 -0.50
C ASP A 98 -13.67 -11.93 -1.20
N TYR A 99 -12.46 -11.40 -1.27
CA TYR A 99 -11.28 -12.08 -1.76
C TYR A 99 -10.28 -12.21 -0.63
N ARG A 100 -9.68 -13.40 -0.50
CA ARG A 100 -8.51 -13.63 0.34
C ARG A 100 -7.52 -14.46 -0.44
N ARG A 101 -6.26 -14.04 -0.44
CA ARG A 101 -5.18 -14.78 -1.10
C ARG A 101 -4.96 -16.10 -0.37
N GLU A 102 -4.99 -17.20 -1.12
CA GLU A 102 -4.56 -18.52 -0.65
C GLU A 102 -3.03 -18.57 -0.55
N SER A 103 -2.54 -19.25 0.48
CA SER A 103 -1.12 -19.32 0.87
C SER A 103 -0.23 -19.96 -0.19
#